data_AF-A0A2E9DA78-F1
#
_entry.id   AF-A0A2E9DA78-F1
#
_cell.length_a   1.000
_cell.length_b   1.000
_cell.length_c   1.000
_cell.angle_alpha   90.00
_cell.angle_beta   90.00
_cell.angle_gamma   90.00
#
_symmetry.space_group_name_H-M   'P 1'
#
loop_
_entity.id
_entity.type
_entity.pdbx_description
1 polymer ?
#
loop_
_entity_poly.entity_id
_entity_poly.type
_entity_poly.pdbx_seq_one_letter_code
_entity_poly.pdbx_strand_id
1 'polypeptide(L)'
;YARKSFFIAIGGVAVPFTVGASLTVLFGFAESFMSIQALFIGSILTATSIGITARILKDLGKLDGAEGITILAAAVFDDVFGILVLAIVISLNETQTISSSNILIIAVQAVGIWLAITALSFLLSSPLSRFISGFNTEGALVAIPLGLALICAALAEHFGLAMIIGAYSFGLGMSNSKIKHEIEHQLHNIYNLLVPVFFVVMGMMVDLSAISTPVLVFGIVLSLTATLDKLIGSGIPAFFSGFNRIGSLRIGVGMIPRGEIALIIAGIGLSKGIIGTDLFGVSVIMTMSTTIIASIILPRLFKNNQDGIKK
;
A
#
# COMPACT_ATOMS: atom_id res chain seq x y z
N TYR A 1 17.72 -8.83 8.11
CA TYR A 1 16.70 -7.77 8.28
C TYR A 1 15.26 -8.28 8.06
N ALA A 2 15.01 -9.21 7.13
CA ALA A 2 13.66 -9.73 6.83
C ALA A 2 12.77 -10.09 8.03
N ARG A 3 13.25 -10.91 8.99
CA ARG A 3 12.47 -11.26 10.19
C ARG A 3 12.04 -10.05 11.02
N LYS A 4 12.91 -9.03 11.14
CA LYS A 4 12.63 -7.79 11.86
C LYS A 4 11.57 -6.96 11.11
N SER A 5 11.78 -6.79 9.81
CA SER A 5 10.88 -6.07 8.91
C SER A 5 9.48 -6.68 8.86
N PHE A 6 9.36 -8.00 8.96
CA PHE A 6 8.06 -8.69 9.01
C PHE A 6 7.22 -8.27 10.23
N PHE A 7 7.78 -8.27 11.45
CA PHE A 7 7.06 -7.83 12.64
C PHE A 7 6.73 -6.33 12.62
N ILE A 8 7.63 -5.51 12.07
CA ILE A 8 7.42 -4.08 11.87
C ILE A 8 6.25 -3.83 10.91
N ALA A 9 6.13 -4.62 9.85
CA ALA A 9 5.03 -4.55 8.91
C ALA A 9 3.71 -5.00 9.55
N ILE A 10 3.68 -6.09 10.32
CA ILE A 10 2.46 -6.54 11.01
C ILE A 10 1.91 -5.43 11.92
N GLY A 11 2.76 -4.83 12.76
CA GLY A 11 2.32 -3.71 13.59
C GLY A 11 1.95 -2.47 12.76
N GLY A 12 2.69 -2.23 11.68
CA GLY A 12 2.43 -1.19 10.68
C GLY A 12 1.13 -1.35 9.91
N VAL A 13 0.51 -2.52 9.91
CA VAL A 13 -0.79 -2.78 9.28
C VAL A 13 -1.90 -2.85 10.33
N ALA A 14 -1.71 -3.64 11.39
CA ALA A 14 -2.74 -3.87 12.39
C ALA A 14 -3.13 -2.60 13.15
N VAL A 15 -2.15 -1.77 13.54
CA VAL A 15 -2.42 -0.53 14.28
C VAL A 15 -3.14 0.49 13.40
N PRO A 16 -2.66 0.85 12.19
CA PRO A 16 -3.39 1.80 11.35
C PRO A 16 -4.76 1.30 10.91
N PHE A 17 -4.91 -0.01 10.63
CA PHE A 17 -6.21 -0.58 10.28
C PHE A 17 -7.25 -0.38 11.38
N THR A 18 -6.90 -0.77 12.61
CA THR A 18 -7.80 -0.65 13.76
C THR A 18 -8.11 0.79 14.12
N VAL A 19 -7.11 1.68 14.03
CA VAL A 19 -7.29 3.12 14.26
C VAL A 19 -8.20 3.74 13.20
N GLY A 20 -7.95 3.48 11.91
CA GLY A 20 -8.76 4.00 10.82
C GLY A 20 -10.22 3.56 10.89
N ALA A 21 -10.46 2.27 11.11
CA ALA A 21 -11.82 1.75 11.27
C ALA A 21 -12.52 2.35 12.51
N SER A 22 -11.82 2.42 13.65
CA SER A 22 -12.40 2.98 14.88
C SER A 22 -12.74 4.46 14.76
N LEU A 23 -11.87 5.26 14.14
CA LEU A 23 -12.11 6.69 13.93
C LEU A 23 -13.25 6.93 12.94
N THR A 24 -13.39 6.09 11.93
CA THR A 24 -14.51 6.20 10.97
C THR A 24 -15.85 6.05 11.66
N VAL A 25 -15.95 5.12 12.62
CA VAL A 25 -17.14 4.94 13.46
C VAL A 25 -17.31 6.12 14.42
N LEU A 26 -16.24 6.54 15.09
CA LEU A 26 -16.28 7.63 16.07
C LEU A 26 -16.76 8.95 15.46
N PHE A 27 -16.41 9.21 14.19
CA PHE A 27 -16.82 10.41 13.46
C PHE A 27 -18.18 10.27 12.76
N GLY A 28 -18.86 9.12 12.92
CA GLY A 28 -20.22 8.91 12.40
C GLY A 28 -20.29 8.56 10.90
N PHE A 29 -19.16 8.24 10.26
CA PHE A 29 -19.12 7.79 8.86
C PHE A 29 -19.37 6.29 8.70
N ALA A 30 -19.50 5.56 9.81
CA ALA A 30 -19.85 4.14 9.85
C ALA A 30 -20.62 3.83 11.14
N GLU A 31 -21.57 2.89 11.07
CA GLU A 31 -22.40 2.51 12.23
C GLU A 31 -21.64 1.64 13.23
N SER A 32 -20.72 0.80 12.74
CA SER A 32 -19.97 -0.14 13.56
C SER A 32 -18.57 -0.39 12.98
N PHE A 33 -17.69 -0.96 13.79
CA PHE A 33 -16.34 -1.33 13.33
C PHE A 33 -16.38 -2.30 12.14
N MET A 34 -17.40 -3.15 12.08
CA MET A 34 -17.59 -4.15 11.03
C MET A 34 -18.32 -3.61 9.80
N SER A 35 -18.76 -2.35 9.82
CA SER A 35 -19.32 -1.70 8.63
C SER A 35 -18.24 -1.63 7.54
N ILE A 36 -18.63 -1.91 6.29
CA ILE A 36 -17.70 -2.00 5.17
C ILE A 36 -16.91 -0.69 5.01
N GLN A 37 -17.55 0.48 5.23
CA GLN A 37 -16.90 1.80 5.20
C GLN A 37 -15.74 1.91 6.20
N ALA A 38 -15.94 1.45 7.44
CA ALA A 38 -14.92 1.49 8.49
C ALA A 38 -13.75 0.57 8.14
N LEU A 39 -14.02 -0.66 7.73
CA LEU A 39 -12.99 -1.61 7.28
C LEU A 39 -12.23 -1.05 6.07
N PHE A 40 -12.92 -0.36 5.17
CA PHE A 40 -12.33 0.24 3.98
C PHE A 40 -11.38 1.39 4.29
N ILE A 41 -11.78 2.34 5.17
CA ILE A 41 -10.89 3.41 5.64
C ILE A 41 -9.72 2.82 6.43
N GLY A 42 -9.96 1.78 7.23
CA GLY A 42 -8.90 0.98 7.86
C GLY A 42 -7.87 0.49 6.85
N SER A 43 -8.32 -0.16 5.76
CA SER A 43 -7.45 -0.63 4.66
C SER A 43 -6.66 0.48 3.98
N ILE A 44 -7.25 1.66 3.79
CA ILE A 44 -6.55 2.82 3.21
C ILE A 44 -5.39 3.25 4.11
N LEU A 45 -5.59 3.21 5.44
CA LEU A 45 -4.59 3.65 6.41
C LEU A 45 -3.38 2.70 6.54
N THR A 46 -3.54 1.43 6.16
CA THR A 46 -2.45 0.46 6.23
C THR A 46 -1.36 0.74 5.21
N ALA A 47 -1.70 1.25 4.03
CA ALA A 47 -0.80 1.34 2.89
C ALA A 47 0.33 2.37 3.08
N THR A 48 1.59 1.92 3.09
CA THR A 48 2.78 2.78 3.08
C THR A 48 3.24 3.05 1.64
N SER A 49 3.71 4.26 1.33
CA SER A 49 4.39 4.53 0.05
C SER A 49 5.90 4.30 0.17
N ILE A 50 6.34 3.12 -0.26
CA ILE A 50 7.76 2.78 -0.36
C ILE A 50 8.53 3.75 -1.29
N GLY A 51 7.90 4.21 -2.37
CA GLY A 51 8.52 5.07 -3.38
C GLY A 51 8.93 6.43 -2.83
N ILE A 52 8.05 7.06 -2.05
CA ILE A 52 8.33 8.36 -1.40
C ILE A 52 9.48 8.22 -0.40
N THR A 53 9.41 7.23 0.49
CA THR A 53 10.47 7.04 1.49
C THR A 53 11.80 6.63 0.87
N ALA A 54 11.80 5.75 -0.13
CA ALA A 54 13.01 5.36 -0.85
C ALA A 54 13.71 6.56 -1.47
N ARG A 55 12.94 7.48 -2.08
CA ARG A 55 13.49 8.72 -2.66
C ARG A 55 14.12 9.60 -1.59
N ILE A 56 13.41 9.87 -0.49
CA ILE A 56 13.94 10.67 0.63
C ILE A 56 15.23 10.06 1.18
N LEU A 57 15.26 8.75 1.43
CA LEU A 57 16.45 8.07 1.96
C LEU A 57 17.62 8.06 0.97
N LYS A 58 17.33 7.94 -0.32
CA LYS A 58 18.33 8.03 -1.40
C LYS A 58 18.96 9.42 -1.44
N ASP A 59 18.15 10.47 -1.38
CA ASP A 59 18.62 11.87 -1.38
C ASP A 59 19.47 12.19 -0.15
N LEU A 60 19.21 11.51 0.98
CA LEU A 60 20.01 11.60 2.21
C LEU A 60 21.26 10.71 2.23
N GLY A 61 21.45 9.84 1.23
CA GLY A 61 22.53 8.84 1.22
C GLY A 61 22.41 7.80 2.34
N LYS A 62 21.19 7.50 2.81
CA LYS A 62 20.91 6.58 3.93
C LYS A 62 20.10 5.34 3.50
N LEU A 63 19.86 5.16 2.21
CA LEU A 63 19.08 4.04 1.65
C LEU A 63 19.68 2.68 2.03
N ASP A 64 21.00 2.54 1.92
CA ASP A 64 21.74 1.30 2.18
C ASP A 64 22.05 1.08 3.67
N GLY A 65 21.62 1.99 4.55
CA GLY A 65 21.78 1.87 6.00
C GLY A 65 20.86 0.81 6.61
N ALA A 66 21.13 0.43 7.86
CA ALA A 66 20.32 -0.57 8.57
C ALA A 66 18.86 -0.14 8.72
N GLU A 67 18.60 1.14 9.02
CA GLU A 67 17.25 1.70 9.05
C GLU A 67 16.61 1.70 7.65
N GLY A 68 17.35 2.14 6.62
CA GLY A 68 16.85 2.22 5.25
C GLY A 68 16.44 0.86 4.68
N ILE A 69 17.32 -0.15 4.77
CA ILE A 69 17.02 -1.53 4.37
C ILE A 69 15.82 -2.08 5.15
N THR A 70 15.71 -1.77 6.45
CA THR A 70 14.60 -2.25 7.28
C THR A 70 13.28 -1.62 6.87
N ILE A 71 13.25 -0.32 6.60
CA ILE A 71 12.08 0.43 6.12
C ILE A 71 11.62 -0.14 4.79
N LEU A 72 12.52 -0.26 3.80
CA LEU A 72 12.17 -0.78 2.47
C LEU A 72 11.62 -2.21 2.56
N ALA A 73 12.28 -3.08 3.31
CA ALA A 73 11.82 -4.46 3.49
C ALA A 73 10.48 -4.52 4.24
N ALA A 74 10.26 -3.66 5.23
CA ALA A 74 8.99 -3.60 5.96
C ALA A 74 7.87 -3.08 5.07
N ALA A 75 8.12 -2.06 4.25
CA ALA A 75 7.16 -1.52 3.29
C ALA A 75 6.74 -2.56 2.24
N VAL A 76 7.65 -3.42 1.78
CA VAL A 76 7.28 -4.54 0.87
C VAL A 76 6.31 -5.51 1.54
N PHE A 77 6.55 -5.89 2.80
CA PHE A 77 5.60 -6.74 3.54
C PHE A 77 4.28 -6.03 3.82
N ASP A 78 4.33 -4.73 4.12
CA ASP A 78 3.18 -3.85 4.34
C ASP A 78 2.29 -3.77 3.09
N ASP A 79 2.87 -3.68 1.89
CA ASP A 79 2.13 -3.72 0.61
C ASP A 79 1.41 -5.05 0.40
N VAL A 80 2.11 -6.17 0.66
CA VAL A 80 1.51 -7.52 0.56
C VAL A 80 0.33 -7.65 1.53
N PHE A 81 0.52 -7.25 2.79
CA PHE A 81 -0.54 -7.29 3.78
C PHE A 81 -1.68 -6.31 3.47
N GLY A 82 -1.39 -5.11 2.98
CA GLY A 82 -2.39 -4.13 2.56
C GLY A 82 -3.26 -4.66 1.42
N ILE A 83 -2.67 -5.32 0.44
CA ILE A 83 -3.39 -5.99 -0.65
C ILE A 83 -4.25 -7.14 -0.11
N LEU A 84 -3.75 -7.93 0.84
CA LEU A 84 -4.54 -8.99 1.47
C LEU A 84 -5.74 -8.43 2.25
N VAL A 85 -5.53 -7.37 3.02
CA VAL A 85 -6.62 -6.68 3.74
C VAL A 85 -7.63 -6.12 2.75
N LEU A 86 -7.18 -5.48 1.66
CA LEU A 86 -8.04 -5.00 0.60
C LEU A 86 -8.85 -6.13 -0.04
N ALA A 87 -8.21 -7.25 -0.38
CA ALA A 87 -8.86 -8.44 -0.95
C ALA A 87 -10.03 -8.89 -0.07
N ILE A 88 -9.79 -9.01 1.23
CA ILE A 88 -10.80 -9.42 2.21
C ILE A 88 -11.95 -8.41 2.25
N VAL A 89 -11.66 -7.11 2.37
CA VAL A 89 -12.71 -6.07 2.47
C VAL A 89 -13.55 -5.98 1.20
N ILE A 90 -12.94 -6.10 0.02
CA ILE A 90 -13.67 -6.13 -1.26
C ILE A 90 -14.58 -7.36 -1.33
N SER A 91 -14.08 -8.55 -0.99
CA SER A 91 -14.89 -9.76 -1.03
C SER A 91 -16.03 -9.75 0.00
N LEU A 92 -15.84 -9.11 1.16
CA LEU A 92 -16.93 -8.88 2.13
C LEU A 92 -18.02 -7.96 1.55
N ASN A 93 -17.63 -6.94 0.79
CA ASN A 93 -18.57 -6.05 0.11
C ASN A 93 -19.40 -6.77 -0.96
N GLU A 94 -18.76 -7.59 -1.80
CA GLU A 94 -19.45 -8.33 -2.87
C GLU A 94 -20.43 -9.38 -2.34
N THR A 95 -20.10 -10.05 -1.24
CA THR A 95 -20.94 -11.12 -0.68
C THR A 95 -22.05 -10.60 0.23
N GLN A 96 -22.00 -9.34 0.66
CA GLN A 96 -22.91 -8.70 1.63
C GLN A 96 -23.17 -9.53 2.91
N THR A 97 -22.25 -10.43 3.27
CA THR A 97 -22.44 -11.33 4.42
C THR A 97 -21.45 -11.03 5.54
N ILE A 98 -21.98 -10.58 6.69
CA ILE A 98 -21.21 -10.25 7.90
C ILE A 98 -21.62 -11.22 9.01
N SER A 99 -21.43 -12.52 8.78
CA SER A 99 -21.44 -13.54 9.85
C SER A 99 -19.99 -13.93 10.15
N SER A 100 -19.64 -14.11 11.42
CA SER A 100 -18.29 -14.44 11.88
C SER A 100 -17.70 -15.68 11.21
N SER A 101 -18.55 -16.69 10.94
CA SER A 101 -18.15 -17.90 10.20
C SER A 101 -17.88 -17.62 8.72
N ASN A 102 -18.64 -16.71 8.12
CA ASN A 102 -18.54 -16.39 6.70
C ASN A 102 -17.34 -15.49 6.42
N ILE A 103 -16.99 -14.59 7.35
CA ILE A 103 -15.81 -13.71 7.21
C ILE A 103 -14.53 -14.53 7.09
N LEU A 104 -14.36 -15.57 7.91
CA LEU A 104 -13.18 -16.43 7.82
C LEU A 104 -13.12 -17.17 6.48
N ILE A 105 -14.25 -17.70 6.02
CA ILE A 105 -14.34 -18.40 4.73
C ILE A 105 -14.00 -17.45 3.57
N ILE A 106 -14.59 -16.24 3.57
CA ILE A 106 -14.34 -15.21 2.56
C ILE A 106 -12.87 -14.78 2.58
N ALA A 107 -12.29 -14.60 3.77
CA ALA A 107 -10.89 -14.24 3.89
C ALA A 107 -9.97 -15.33 3.35
N VAL A 108 -10.24 -16.60 3.69
CA VAL A 108 -9.49 -17.76 3.17
C VAL A 108 -9.65 -17.87 1.65
N GLN A 109 -10.84 -17.63 1.11
CA GLN A 109 -11.09 -17.63 -0.34
C GLN A 109 -10.33 -16.50 -1.05
N ALA A 110 -10.45 -15.26 -0.57
CA ALA A 110 -9.77 -14.10 -1.14
C ALA A 110 -8.25 -14.26 -1.12
N VAL A 111 -7.69 -14.69 0.01
CA VAL A 111 -6.27 -15.01 0.15
C VAL A 111 -5.89 -16.19 -0.75
N GLY A 112 -6.72 -17.24 -0.81
CA GLY A 112 -6.48 -18.42 -1.64
C GLY A 112 -6.45 -18.09 -3.14
N ILE A 113 -7.36 -17.26 -3.62
CA ILE A 113 -7.40 -16.77 -5.01
C ILE A 113 -6.15 -15.93 -5.29
N TRP A 114 -5.81 -14.98 -4.42
CA TRP A 114 -4.61 -14.16 -4.60
C TRP A 114 -3.33 -15.01 -4.63
N LEU A 115 -3.21 -15.98 -3.72
CA LEU A 115 -2.10 -16.93 -3.70
C LEU A 115 -2.08 -17.79 -4.95
N ALA A 116 -3.22 -18.23 -5.45
CA ALA A 116 -3.31 -19.03 -6.69
C ALA A 116 -2.84 -18.22 -7.91
N ILE A 117 -3.32 -16.97 -8.06
CA ILE A 117 -2.88 -16.07 -9.14
C ILE A 117 -1.37 -15.82 -9.04
N THR A 118 -0.88 -15.50 -7.84
CA THR A 118 0.54 -15.22 -7.59
C THR A 118 1.41 -16.45 -7.86
N ALA A 119 1.02 -17.62 -7.37
CA ALA A 119 1.73 -18.87 -7.59
C ALA A 119 1.76 -19.25 -9.08
N LEU A 120 0.65 -19.03 -9.78
CA LEU A 120 0.58 -19.22 -11.24
C LEU A 120 1.54 -18.26 -11.96
N SER A 121 1.57 -16.98 -11.59
CA SER A 121 2.52 -16.01 -12.14
C SER A 121 3.99 -16.41 -11.89
N PHE A 122 4.31 -16.92 -10.70
CA PHE A 122 5.65 -17.44 -10.39
C PHE A 122 6.00 -18.68 -11.22
N LEU A 123 5.08 -19.65 -11.33
CA LEU A 123 5.30 -20.87 -12.10
C LEU A 123 5.49 -20.56 -13.59
N LEU A 124 4.71 -19.62 -14.12
CA LEU A 124 4.78 -19.19 -15.51
C LEU A 124 5.93 -18.21 -15.79
N SER A 125 6.61 -17.67 -14.77
CA SER A 125 7.66 -16.65 -14.97
C SER A 125 8.81 -17.11 -15.88
N SER A 126 9.28 -18.36 -15.76
CA SER A 126 10.34 -18.92 -16.61
C SER A 126 9.90 -19.19 -18.04
N PRO A 127 8.80 -19.93 -18.32
CA PRO A 127 8.35 -20.13 -19.69
C PRO A 127 7.95 -18.81 -20.34
N LEU A 128 7.33 -17.90 -19.59
CA LEU A 128 6.93 -16.60 -20.11
C LEU A 128 8.14 -15.71 -20.41
N SER A 129 9.18 -15.74 -19.57
CA SER A 129 10.43 -15.05 -19.86
C SER A 129 11.06 -15.55 -21.17
N ARG A 130 11.09 -16.86 -21.42
CA ARG A 130 11.59 -17.41 -22.68
C ARG A 130 10.71 -17.01 -23.86
N PHE A 131 9.39 -17.03 -23.67
CA PHE A 131 8.44 -16.62 -24.68
C PHE A 131 8.65 -15.16 -25.09
N ILE A 132 8.73 -14.24 -24.11
CA ILE A 132 8.95 -12.81 -24.35
C ILE A 132 10.29 -12.56 -25.03
N SER A 133 11.38 -13.17 -24.54
CA SER A 133 12.71 -13.04 -25.16
C SER A 133 12.80 -13.64 -26.57
N GLY A 134 11.85 -14.49 -26.97
CA GLY A 134 11.77 -15.03 -28.33
C GLY A 134 11.27 -14.01 -29.36
N PHE A 135 10.65 -12.91 -28.92
CA PHE A 135 10.21 -11.83 -29.80
C PHE A 135 11.33 -10.78 -29.95
N ASN A 136 11.92 -10.71 -31.14
CA ASN A 136 12.92 -9.70 -31.51
C ASN A 136 12.30 -8.40 -32.04
N THR A 137 11.05 -8.09 -31.66
CA THR A 137 10.32 -6.92 -32.14
C THR A 137 10.46 -5.77 -31.14
N GLU A 138 10.66 -4.55 -31.63
CA GLU A 138 10.66 -3.36 -30.78
C GLU A 138 9.35 -3.25 -29.99
N GLY A 139 9.46 -3.00 -28.68
CA GLY A 139 8.32 -2.86 -27.78
C GLY A 139 7.73 -4.16 -27.22
N ALA A 140 8.19 -5.35 -27.63
CA ALA A 140 7.68 -6.62 -27.11
C ALA A 140 7.85 -6.77 -25.58
N LEU A 141 8.98 -6.28 -25.04
CA LEU A 141 9.31 -6.24 -23.61
C LEU A 141 8.44 -5.25 -22.81
N VAL A 142 7.63 -4.42 -23.47
CA VAL A 142 6.61 -3.57 -22.86
C VAL A 142 5.22 -4.17 -23.07
N ALA A 143 4.84 -4.41 -24.33
CA ALA A 143 3.49 -4.77 -24.71
C ALA A 143 3.06 -6.11 -24.13
N ILE A 144 3.94 -7.12 -24.13
CA ILE A 144 3.59 -8.46 -23.65
C ILE A 144 3.47 -8.47 -22.13
N PRO A 145 4.44 -8.00 -21.32
CA PRO A 145 4.27 -7.94 -19.87
C PRO A 145 3.07 -7.09 -19.45
N LEU A 146 2.85 -5.93 -20.09
CA LEU A 146 1.71 -5.08 -19.78
C LEU A 146 0.38 -5.77 -20.12
N GLY A 147 0.27 -6.39 -21.30
CA GLY A 147 -0.92 -7.14 -21.70
C GLY A 147 -1.23 -8.30 -20.75
N LEU A 148 -0.21 -9.03 -20.30
CA LEU A 148 -0.37 -10.12 -19.34
C LEU A 148 -0.73 -9.61 -17.94
N ALA A 149 -0.17 -8.48 -17.51
CA ALA A 149 -0.58 -7.82 -16.28
C ALA A 149 -2.07 -7.44 -16.33
N LEU A 150 -2.56 -6.93 -17.46
CA LEU A 150 -3.97 -6.60 -17.67
C LEU A 150 -4.86 -7.86 -17.68
N ILE A 151 -4.40 -8.97 -18.28
CA ILE A 151 -5.11 -10.25 -18.21
C ILE A 151 -5.21 -10.74 -16.77
N CYS A 152 -4.11 -10.69 -16.00
CA CYS A 152 -4.13 -11.03 -14.58
C CYS A 152 -5.05 -10.11 -13.77
N ALA A 153 -5.09 -8.80 -14.08
CA ALA A 153 -6.02 -7.85 -13.47
C ALA A 153 -7.48 -8.22 -13.74
N ALA A 154 -7.83 -8.53 -14.99
CA ALA A 154 -9.16 -8.97 -15.36
C ALA A 154 -9.56 -10.31 -14.71
N LEU A 155 -8.62 -11.26 -14.59
CA LEU A 155 -8.85 -12.52 -13.88
C LEU A 155 -9.11 -12.26 -12.38
N ALA A 156 -8.34 -11.39 -11.74
CA ALA A 156 -8.58 -11.03 -10.34
C ALA A 156 -9.97 -10.42 -10.14
N GLU A 157 -10.38 -9.49 -11.01
CA GLU A 157 -11.72 -8.89 -10.98
C GLU A 157 -12.83 -9.93 -11.19
N HIS A 158 -12.64 -10.87 -12.12
CA HIS A 158 -13.59 -11.96 -12.35
C HIS A 158 -13.81 -12.83 -11.10
N PHE A 159 -12.77 -13.03 -10.28
CA PHE A 159 -12.86 -13.77 -9.01
C PHE A 159 -13.25 -12.89 -7.80
N GLY A 160 -13.72 -11.67 -8.02
CA GLY A 160 -14.19 -10.79 -6.94
C GLY A 160 -13.09 -10.11 -6.13
N LEU A 161 -11.89 -9.98 -6.70
CA LEU A 161 -10.79 -9.18 -6.16
C LEU A 161 -10.68 -7.83 -6.90
N ALA A 162 -9.94 -6.87 -6.36
CA ALA A 162 -9.66 -5.64 -7.09
C ALA A 162 -8.65 -5.89 -8.22
N MET A 163 -8.82 -5.24 -9.39
CA MET A 163 -7.92 -5.37 -10.54
C MET A 163 -6.44 -5.18 -10.21
N ILE A 164 -6.12 -4.22 -9.33
CA ILE A 164 -4.74 -3.96 -8.89
C ILE A 164 -4.07 -5.19 -8.29
N ILE A 165 -4.84 -6.05 -7.62
CA ILE A 165 -4.34 -7.27 -6.98
C ILE A 165 -3.80 -8.23 -8.04
N GLY A 166 -4.49 -8.36 -9.18
CA GLY A 166 -4.05 -9.19 -10.30
C GLY A 166 -2.80 -8.64 -10.98
N ALA A 167 -2.76 -7.34 -11.27
CA ALA A 167 -1.60 -6.69 -11.88
C ALA A 167 -0.35 -6.78 -10.96
N TYR A 168 -0.52 -6.56 -9.65
CA TYR A 168 0.54 -6.71 -8.66
C TYR A 168 1.05 -8.16 -8.58
N SER A 169 0.14 -9.14 -8.57
CA SER A 169 0.49 -10.57 -8.52
C SER A 169 1.34 -10.98 -9.72
N PHE A 170 1.01 -10.48 -10.91
CA PHE A 170 1.81 -10.69 -12.12
C PHE A 170 3.22 -10.11 -11.99
N GLY A 171 3.33 -8.84 -11.58
CA GLY A 171 4.62 -8.18 -11.37
C GLY A 171 5.48 -8.91 -10.32
N LEU A 172 4.87 -9.34 -9.22
CA LEU A 172 5.52 -10.13 -8.18
C LEU A 172 6.01 -11.47 -8.73
N GLY A 173 5.21 -12.19 -9.52
CA GLY A 173 5.66 -13.44 -10.17
C GLY A 173 6.83 -13.23 -11.13
N MET A 174 6.83 -12.13 -11.88
CA MET A 174 7.91 -11.78 -12.81
C MET A 174 9.19 -11.26 -12.13
N SER A 175 9.13 -10.91 -10.84
CA SER A 175 10.30 -10.43 -10.07
C SER A 175 11.44 -11.46 -9.95
N ASN A 176 11.16 -12.75 -10.20
CA ASN A 176 12.15 -13.83 -10.23
C ASN A 176 12.56 -14.26 -11.65
N SER A 177 12.05 -13.57 -12.69
CA SER A 177 12.38 -13.88 -14.08
C SER A 177 13.77 -13.36 -14.49
N LYS A 178 14.35 -13.93 -15.55
CA LYS A 178 15.66 -13.50 -16.08
C LYS A 178 15.61 -12.10 -16.71
N ILE A 179 14.46 -11.74 -17.29
CA ILE A 179 14.22 -10.46 -17.97
C ILE A 179 13.66 -9.36 -17.06
N LYS A 180 13.63 -9.58 -15.74
CA LYS A 180 13.01 -8.64 -14.79
C LYS A 180 13.56 -7.22 -14.91
N HIS A 181 14.87 -7.06 -15.06
CA HIS A 181 15.52 -5.75 -15.14
C HIS A 181 15.26 -5.07 -16.48
N GLU A 182 15.15 -5.84 -17.57
CA GLU A 182 14.80 -5.31 -18.90
C GLU A 182 13.36 -4.81 -18.92
N ILE A 183 12.43 -5.60 -18.37
CA ILE A 183 11.02 -5.21 -18.22
C ILE A 183 10.91 -3.96 -17.33
N GLU A 184 11.56 -3.96 -16.16
CA GLU A 184 11.55 -2.84 -15.22
C GLU A 184 12.07 -1.56 -15.88
N HIS A 185 13.21 -1.64 -16.57
CA HIS A 185 13.81 -0.50 -17.24
C HIS A 185 12.92 0.07 -18.35
N GLN A 186 12.30 -0.78 -19.18
CA GLN A 186 11.43 -0.31 -20.26
C GLN A 186 10.10 0.24 -19.74
N LEU A 187 9.51 -0.39 -18.72
CA LEU A 187 8.29 0.09 -18.08
C LEU A 187 8.53 1.35 -17.24
N HIS A 188 9.78 1.64 -16.85
CA HIS A 188 10.10 2.83 -16.05
C HIS A 188 9.65 4.14 -16.71
N ASN A 189 9.77 4.26 -18.02
CA ASN A 189 9.31 5.45 -18.75
C ASN A 189 7.78 5.58 -18.73
N ILE A 190 7.07 4.46 -18.86
CA ILE A 190 5.61 4.42 -18.78
C ILE A 190 5.16 4.75 -17.36
N TYR A 191 5.82 4.20 -16.35
CA TYR A 191 5.59 4.51 -14.94
C TYR A 191 5.77 6.02 -14.67
N ASN A 192 6.85 6.62 -15.15
CA ASN A 192 7.13 8.05 -14.99
C ASN A 192 6.09 8.96 -15.67
N LEU A 193 5.39 8.46 -16.69
CA LEU A 193 4.29 9.17 -17.34
C LEU A 193 2.95 8.94 -16.61
N LEU A 194 2.61 7.69 -16.31
CA LEU A 194 1.31 7.31 -15.77
C LEU A 194 1.12 7.74 -14.31
N VAL A 195 2.18 7.72 -13.50
CA VAL A 195 2.07 8.09 -12.07
C VAL A 195 1.68 9.56 -11.87
N PRO A 196 2.33 10.55 -12.53
CA PRO A 196 1.85 11.93 -12.47
C PRO A 196 0.41 12.10 -12.97
N VAL A 197 0.05 11.45 -14.08
CA VAL A 197 -1.33 11.48 -14.60
C VAL A 197 -2.31 10.91 -13.57
N PHE A 198 -1.98 9.78 -12.93
CA PHE A 198 -2.78 9.17 -11.88
C PHE A 198 -3.02 10.15 -10.71
N PHE A 199 -1.99 10.83 -10.21
CA PHE A 199 -2.15 11.79 -9.12
C PHE A 199 -2.98 13.02 -9.54
N VAL A 200 -2.83 13.50 -10.77
CA VAL A 200 -3.66 14.60 -11.31
C VAL A 200 -5.13 14.17 -11.37
N VAL A 201 -5.41 12.99 -11.93
CA VAL A 201 -6.78 12.45 -12.02
C VAL A 201 -7.39 12.28 -10.62
N MET A 202 -6.66 11.67 -9.69
CA MET A 202 -7.13 11.51 -8.31
C MET A 202 -7.42 12.85 -7.63
N GLY A 203 -6.59 13.87 -7.86
CA GLY A 203 -6.83 15.23 -7.36
C GLY A 203 -8.06 15.88 -8.00
N MET A 204 -8.29 15.68 -9.29
CA MET A 204 -9.47 16.18 -10.01
C MET A 204 -10.77 15.51 -9.56
N MET A 205 -10.71 14.27 -9.06
CA MET A 205 -11.87 13.55 -8.54
C MET A 205 -12.32 14.06 -7.16
N VAL A 206 -11.55 14.93 -6.51
CA VAL A 206 -11.94 15.53 -5.23
C VAL A 206 -13.04 16.56 -5.46
N ASP A 207 -14.22 16.26 -4.93
CA ASP A 207 -15.33 17.21 -4.90
C ASP A 207 -15.19 18.16 -3.70
N LEU A 208 -14.74 19.39 -3.96
CA LEU A 208 -14.60 20.41 -2.93
C LEU A 208 -15.93 20.81 -2.28
N SER A 209 -17.06 20.59 -2.96
CA SER A 209 -18.38 20.87 -2.38
C SER A 209 -18.78 19.84 -1.31
N ALA A 210 -18.22 18.63 -1.38
CA ALA A 210 -18.40 17.58 -0.38
C ALA A 210 -17.50 17.76 0.86
N ILE A 211 -16.49 18.65 0.81
CA ILE A 211 -15.59 18.94 1.94
C ILE A 211 -16.25 19.93 2.91
N SER A 212 -17.23 19.42 3.64
CA SER A 212 -17.83 20.14 4.77
C SER A 212 -16.89 20.21 5.97
N THR A 213 -17.20 21.07 6.96
CA THR A 213 -16.39 21.20 8.18
C THR A 213 -16.16 19.85 8.90
N PRO A 214 -17.16 18.97 9.08
CA PRO A 214 -16.94 17.65 9.69
C PRO A 214 -15.96 16.78 8.89
N VAL A 215 -16.04 16.80 7.56
CA VAL A 215 -15.16 16.06 6.65
C VAL A 215 -13.73 16.57 6.76
N LEU A 216 -13.54 17.89 6.79
CA LEU A 216 -12.22 18.51 6.98
C LEU A 216 -11.61 18.17 8.34
N VAL A 217 -12.40 18.26 9.42
CA VAL A 217 -11.94 17.90 10.78
C VAL A 217 -11.55 16.42 10.83
N PHE A 218 -12.36 15.54 10.25
CA PHE A 218 -12.04 14.12 10.19
C PHE A 218 -10.76 13.88 9.38
N GLY A 219 -10.58 14.52 8.22
CA GLY A 219 -9.36 14.44 7.42
C GLY A 219 -8.10 14.86 8.20
N ILE A 220 -8.17 15.96 8.97
CA ILE A 220 -7.05 16.42 9.80
C ILE A 220 -6.75 15.42 10.92
N VAL A 221 -7.78 14.98 11.66
CA VAL A 221 -7.61 14.03 12.75
C VAL A 221 -7.05 12.71 12.23
N LEU A 222 -7.60 12.19 11.14
CA LEU A 222 -7.14 10.98 10.49
C LEU A 222 -5.67 11.11 10.02
N SER A 223 -5.27 12.27 9.51
CA SER A 223 -3.87 12.55 9.11
C SER A 223 -2.90 12.51 10.29
N LEU A 224 -3.30 13.12 11.41
CA LEU A 224 -2.50 13.15 12.63
C LEU A 224 -2.39 11.75 13.23
N THR A 225 -3.49 11.01 13.30
CA THR A 225 -3.49 9.64 13.82
C THR A 225 -2.75 8.69 12.88
N ALA A 226 -2.86 8.87 11.57
CA ALA A 226 -2.03 8.17 10.57
C ALA A 226 -0.53 8.43 10.80
N THR A 227 -0.16 9.61 11.25
CA THR A 227 1.24 9.88 11.60
C THR A 227 1.64 9.09 12.85
N LEU A 228 0.80 9.12 13.89
CA LEU A 228 1.08 8.48 15.18
C LEU A 228 1.01 6.95 15.14
N ASP A 229 0.08 6.39 14.39
CA ASP A 229 -0.16 4.95 14.32
C ASP A 229 1.03 4.21 13.69
N LYS A 230 1.73 4.77 12.70
CA LYS A 230 2.95 4.17 12.13
C LYS A 230 4.15 4.34 13.05
N LEU A 231 4.21 5.42 13.84
CA LEU A 231 5.21 5.54 14.90
C LEU A 231 5.05 4.44 15.95
N ILE A 232 3.81 4.13 16.33
CA ILE A 232 3.49 3.09 17.30
C ILE A 232 3.65 1.71 16.65
N GLY A 233 2.95 1.47 15.56
CA GLY A 233 2.84 0.20 14.84
C GLY A 233 4.13 -0.28 14.20
N SER A 234 4.96 0.62 13.65
CA SER A 234 6.24 0.25 13.05
C SER A 234 7.43 0.60 13.92
N GLY A 235 7.38 1.73 14.65
CA GLY A 235 8.47 2.14 15.52
C GLY A 235 8.64 1.25 16.75
N ILE A 236 7.58 0.87 17.46
CA ILE A 236 7.70 0.04 18.67
C ILE A 236 8.28 -1.34 18.34
N PRO A 237 7.77 -2.10 17.34
CA PRO A 237 8.39 -3.36 16.95
C PRO A 237 9.84 -3.19 16.49
N ALA A 238 10.19 -2.07 15.85
CA ALA A 238 11.57 -1.78 15.47
C ALA A 238 12.48 -1.64 16.70
N PHE A 239 12.01 -0.99 17.77
CA PHE A 239 12.75 -0.89 19.03
C PHE A 239 13.05 -2.26 19.63
N PHE A 240 12.08 -3.19 19.63
CA PHE A 240 12.28 -4.56 20.11
C PHE A 240 13.09 -5.43 19.14
N SER A 241 13.23 -5.01 17.89
CA SER A 241 13.98 -5.70 16.84
C SER A 241 15.47 -5.32 16.76
N GLY A 242 16.00 -4.63 17.78
CA GLY A 242 17.43 -4.29 17.87
C GLY A 242 17.79 -2.88 17.39
N PHE A 243 16.80 -1.99 17.18
CA PHE A 243 17.04 -0.56 16.97
C PHE A 243 16.91 0.21 18.29
N ASN A 244 17.70 1.26 18.45
CA ASN A 244 17.58 2.16 19.60
C ASN A 244 16.39 3.12 19.39
N ARG A 245 16.16 4.07 20.31
CA ARG A 245 15.02 5.01 20.20
C ARG A 245 15.06 5.84 18.91
N ILE A 246 16.25 6.20 18.44
CA ILE A 246 16.43 7.01 17.23
C ILE A 246 16.20 6.16 15.98
N GLY A 247 16.79 4.97 15.92
CA GLY A 247 16.56 4.04 14.81
C GLY A 247 15.08 3.63 14.70
N SER A 248 14.45 3.34 15.84
CA SER A 248 13.01 3.07 15.93
C SER A 248 12.16 4.24 15.43
N LEU A 249 12.49 5.48 15.84
CA LEU A 249 11.79 6.67 15.37
C LEU A 249 11.98 6.90 13.87
N ARG A 250 13.21 6.72 13.35
CA ARG A 250 13.51 6.81 11.91
C ARG A 250 12.71 5.79 11.11
N ILE A 251 12.62 4.55 11.60
CA ILE A 251 11.83 3.50 10.95
C ILE A 251 10.34 3.85 10.99
N GLY A 252 9.81 4.25 12.14
CA GLY A 252 8.41 4.68 12.27
C GLY A 252 8.08 5.83 11.32
N VAL A 253 8.91 6.87 11.27
CA VAL A 253 8.73 8.02 10.37
C VAL A 253 8.88 7.62 8.90
N GLY A 254 9.81 6.72 8.58
CA GLY A 254 9.97 6.17 7.25
C GLY A 254 8.75 5.38 6.75
N MET A 255 7.89 4.92 7.65
CA MET A 255 6.66 4.22 7.31
C MET A 255 5.42 5.14 7.31
N ILE A 256 5.57 6.46 7.52
CA ILE A 256 4.46 7.43 7.54
C ILE A 256 3.92 7.79 6.15
N PRO A 257 4.71 7.97 5.07
CA PRO A 257 4.14 8.42 3.80
C PRO A 257 3.03 7.48 3.32
N ARG A 258 1.86 8.03 3.03
CA ARG A 258 0.81 7.36 2.26
C ARG A 258 0.88 7.94 0.86
N GLY A 259 0.73 7.11 -0.15
CA GLY A 259 0.90 7.55 -1.53
C GLY A 259 -0.06 6.84 -2.46
N GLU A 260 0.51 6.25 -3.50
CA GLU A 260 -0.20 5.69 -4.64
C GLU A 260 -1.24 4.67 -4.21
N ILE A 261 -0.83 3.69 -3.40
CA ILE A 261 -1.69 2.56 -3.02
C ILE A 261 -2.88 3.04 -2.19
N ALA A 262 -2.69 3.98 -1.25
CA ALA A 262 -3.78 4.53 -0.45
C ALA A 262 -4.84 5.22 -1.33
N LEU A 263 -4.41 6.00 -2.32
CA LEU A 263 -5.32 6.64 -3.27
C LEU A 263 -5.99 5.63 -4.21
N ILE A 264 -5.27 4.61 -4.67
CA ILE A 264 -5.86 3.57 -5.52
C ILE A 264 -6.98 2.86 -4.76
N ILE A 265 -6.75 2.51 -3.49
CA ILE A 265 -7.78 1.91 -2.64
C ILE A 265 -8.96 2.87 -2.50
N ALA A 266 -8.73 4.14 -2.16
CA ALA A 266 -9.79 5.13 -2.06
C ALA A 266 -10.61 5.27 -3.35
N GLY A 267 -9.95 5.29 -4.51
CA GLY A 267 -10.63 5.33 -5.81
C GLY A 267 -11.46 4.08 -6.11
N ILE A 268 -10.96 2.89 -5.76
CA ILE A 268 -11.75 1.64 -5.86
C ILE A 268 -12.99 1.72 -4.97
N GLY A 269 -12.84 2.25 -3.76
CA GLY A 269 -13.96 2.42 -2.83
C GLY A 269 -15.01 3.36 -3.39
N LEU A 270 -14.59 4.48 -3.98
CA LEU A 270 -15.49 5.44 -4.60
C LEU A 270 -16.18 4.84 -5.84
N SER A 271 -15.44 4.13 -6.70
CA SER A 271 -16.00 3.54 -7.92
C SER A 271 -16.99 2.41 -7.64
N LYS A 272 -16.76 1.65 -6.55
CA LYS A 272 -17.68 0.59 -6.09
C LYS A 272 -18.81 1.11 -5.19
N GLY A 273 -18.87 2.42 -4.92
CA GLY A 273 -19.87 3.02 -4.03
C GLY A 273 -19.73 2.59 -2.57
N ILE A 274 -18.57 2.07 -2.17
CA ILE A 274 -18.26 1.70 -0.79
C ILE A 274 -18.08 2.95 0.07
N ILE A 275 -17.39 3.95 -0.47
CA ILE A 275 -17.19 5.25 0.19
C ILE A 275 -17.76 6.37 -0.69
N GLY A 276 -18.25 7.44 -0.06
CA GLY A 276 -18.72 8.64 -0.74
C GLY A 276 -17.58 9.59 -1.13
N THR A 277 -17.95 10.69 -1.79
CA THR A 277 -17.03 11.77 -2.17
C THR A 277 -16.41 12.47 -0.94
N ASP A 278 -17.09 12.42 0.20
CA ASP A 278 -16.62 12.88 1.50
C ASP A 278 -15.40 12.09 2.00
N LEU A 279 -15.54 10.78 2.14
CA LEU A 279 -14.50 9.86 2.59
C LEU A 279 -13.36 9.72 1.58
N PHE A 280 -13.65 9.89 0.28
CA PHE A 280 -12.62 10.03 -0.74
C PHE A 280 -11.79 11.30 -0.50
N GLY A 281 -12.43 12.46 -0.27
CA GLY A 281 -11.75 13.71 0.07
C GLY A 281 -10.89 13.59 1.34
N VAL A 282 -11.40 12.93 2.38
CA VAL A 282 -10.65 12.61 3.61
C VAL A 282 -9.39 11.82 3.31
N SER A 283 -9.49 10.81 2.45
CA SER A 283 -8.37 9.95 2.06
C SER A 283 -7.29 10.73 1.28
N VAL A 284 -7.70 11.68 0.43
CA VAL A 284 -6.77 12.57 -0.27
C VAL A 284 -6.07 13.53 0.70
N ILE A 285 -6.81 14.18 1.60
CA ILE A 285 -6.24 15.05 2.64
C ILE A 285 -5.20 14.29 3.47
N MET A 286 -5.53 13.07 3.88
CA MET A 286 -4.65 12.19 4.66
C MET A 286 -3.38 11.83 3.89
N THR A 287 -3.51 11.43 2.62
CA THR A 287 -2.37 11.07 1.77
C THR A 287 -1.42 12.25 1.59
N MET A 288 -1.95 13.43 1.27
CA MET A 288 -1.15 14.64 1.09
C MET A 288 -0.46 15.06 2.39
N SER A 289 -1.21 15.09 3.50
CA SER A 289 -0.71 15.54 4.79
C SER A 289 0.41 14.64 5.31
N THR A 290 0.21 13.33 5.30
CA THR A 290 1.23 12.36 5.77
C THR A 290 2.49 12.39 4.92
N THR A 291 2.36 12.56 3.60
CA THR A 291 3.50 12.73 2.69
C THR A 291 4.32 13.97 3.02
N ILE A 292 3.66 15.11 3.22
CA ILE A 292 4.32 16.38 3.59
C ILE A 292 5.02 16.23 4.96
N ILE A 293 4.31 15.70 5.95
CA ILE A 293 4.82 15.49 7.31
C ILE A 293 6.10 14.65 7.27
N ALA A 294 6.07 13.50 6.59
CA ALA A 294 7.20 12.59 6.52
C ALA A 294 8.39 13.20 5.76
N SER A 295 8.14 13.88 4.64
CA SER A 295 9.16 14.57 3.84
C SER A 295 9.89 15.66 4.64
N ILE A 296 9.23 16.25 5.63
CA ILE A 296 9.80 17.28 6.50
C ILE A 296 10.52 16.67 7.71
N ILE A 297 9.95 15.65 8.35
CA ILE A 297 10.47 15.09 9.59
C ILE A 297 11.63 14.12 9.34
N LEU A 298 11.52 13.23 8.35
CA LEU A 298 12.50 12.17 8.12
C LEU A 298 13.92 12.72 7.87
N PRO A 299 14.14 13.72 7.00
CA PRO A 299 15.46 14.33 6.81
C PRO A 299 16.07 14.89 8.09
N ARG A 300 15.25 15.52 8.94
CA ARG A 300 15.72 16.14 10.19
C ARG A 300 16.22 15.10 11.19
N LEU A 301 15.60 13.91 11.22
CA LEU A 301 16.02 12.80 12.08
C LEU A 301 17.36 12.17 11.66
N PHE A 302 17.72 12.29 10.37
CA PHE A 302 19.01 11.82 9.86
C PHE A 302 20.12 12.88 9.93
N LYS A 303 19.81 14.14 10.24
CA LYS A 303 20.80 15.21 10.40
C LYS A 303 21.77 14.96 11.56
N ASN A 304 21.27 14.39 12.67
CA ASN A 304 22.14 13.89 13.74
C ASN A 304 22.66 12.51 13.33
N ASN A 305 23.93 12.41 12.92
CA ASN A 305 24.63 11.18 12.52
C ASN A 305 24.82 10.14 13.67
N GLN A 306 23.92 10.12 14.64
CA GLN A 306 23.88 9.11 15.69
C GLN A 306 23.49 7.75 15.08
N ASP A 307 24.17 6.70 15.53
CA ASP A 307 23.87 5.32 15.18
C ASP A 307 22.45 4.96 15.64
N GLY A 308 21.67 4.31 14.78
CA GLY A 308 20.30 3.87 15.06
C GLY A 308 20.21 2.45 15.62
N ILE A 309 21.31 1.71 15.63
CA ILE A 309 21.36 0.32 16.10
C ILE A 309 21.59 0.29 17.62
N LYS A 310 20.99 -0.68 18.32
CA LYS A 310 21.34 -0.97 19.72
C LYS A 310 22.74 -1.59 19.74
N LYS A 311 23.68 -0.94 20.44
CA LYS A 311 24.98 -1.53 20.78
C LYS A 311 24.80 -2.73 21.72
#